data_AF-K6AJD4-F1
#
_entry.id   AF-K6AJD4-F1
#
_cell.length_a   1.000
_cell.length_b   1.000
_cell.length_c   1.000
_cell.angle_alpha   90.00
_cell.angle_beta   90.00
_cell.angle_gamma   90.00
#
_symmetry.space_group_name_H-M   'P 1'
#
loop_
_entity.id
_entity.type
_entity.pdbx_description
1 polymer ?
#
loop_
_entity_poly.entity_id
_entity_poly.type
_entity_poly.pdbx_seq_one_letter_code
_entity_poly.pdbx_strand_id
1 'polypeptide(L)'
;MRPKTKLQMEIVNGSRKLAPVSEAQKRYAYKHCFVHYFKRDAKGNCFCLDCGHTWRDKEDKKNCKCPHCGMNLKLENSRKRTAVYKEYFCVITTYKQYQVVRFFMVNTPLIIS
;
A
#
# COMPACT_ATOMS: atom_id res chain seq x y z
N MET A 1 -19.47 10.39 16.73
CA MET A 1 -20.91 10.66 16.97
C MET A 1 -21.19 10.63 18.46
N ARG A 2 -21.99 11.57 18.99
CA ARG A 2 -22.54 11.50 20.35
C ARG A 2 -23.83 10.67 20.32
N PRO A 3 -23.91 9.49 20.95
CA PRO A 3 -25.09 8.63 20.86
C PRO A 3 -26.25 9.22 21.67
N LYS A 4 -27.45 9.24 21.08
CA LYS A 4 -28.71 9.70 21.69
C LYS A 4 -29.76 8.58 21.78
N THR A 5 -29.74 7.62 20.86
CA THR A 5 -30.71 6.49 20.83
C THR A 5 -30.06 5.18 21.29
N LYS A 6 -30.89 4.19 21.67
CA LYS A 6 -30.43 2.82 22.01
C LYS A 6 -29.57 2.22 20.89
N LEU A 7 -30.00 2.36 19.64
CA LEU A 7 -29.26 1.90 18.47
C LEU A 7 -27.89 2.58 18.35
N GLN A 8 -27.82 3.91 18.54
CA GLN A 8 -26.55 4.62 18.47
C GLN A 8 -25.60 4.22 19.61
N MET A 9 -26.12 3.98 20.82
CA MET A 9 -25.32 3.47 21.94
C MET A 9 -24.77 2.08 21.61
N GLU A 10 -25.58 1.19 21.03
CA GLU A 10 -25.13 -0.13 20.56
C GLU A 10 -24.01 0.00 19.52
N ILE A 11 -24.17 0.85 18.50
CA ILE A 11 -23.17 1.08 17.44
C ILE A 11 -21.86 1.59 18.04
N VAL A 12 -21.91 2.59 18.93
CA VAL A 12 -20.69 3.17 19.55
C VAL A 12 -19.99 2.14 20.42
N ASN A 13 -20.73 1.36 21.22
CA ASN A 13 -20.16 0.31 22.06
C ASN A 13 -19.59 -0.85 21.23
N GLY A 14 -20.25 -1.21 20.13
CA GLY A 14 -19.78 -2.23 19.19
C GLY A 14 -18.50 -1.79 18.46
N SER A 15 -18.44 -0.54 17.99
CA SER A 15 -17.27 0.03 17.31
C SER A 15 -15.99 -0.05 18.16
N ARG A 16 -16.09 0.20 19.47
CA ARG A 16 -14.97 0.08 20.42
C ARG A 16 -14.43 -1.34 20.58
N LYS A 17 -15.19 -2.36 20.18
CA LYS A 17 -14.81 -3.78 20.28
C LYS A 17 -14.27 -4.35 18.96
N LEU A 18 -14.22 -3.53 17.90
CA LEU A 18 -13.68 -3.98 16.61
C LEU A 18 -12.18 -4.22 16.74
N ALA A 19 -11.72 -5.32 16.14
CA ALA A 19 -10.29 -5.61 16.04
C ALA A 19 -9.57 -4.48 15.27
N PRO A 20 -8.31 -4.16 15.62
CA PRO A 20 -7.51 -3.23 14.84
C PRO A 20 -7.28 -3.75 13.42
N VAL A 21 -6.84 -2.86 12.53
CA VAL A 21 -6.38 -3.23 11.19
C VAL A 21 -5.18 -4.17 11.32
N SER A 22 -5.27 -5.35 10.70
CA SER A 22 -4.23 -6.37 10.81
C SER A 22 -3.02 -6.06 9.91
N GLU A 23 -1.85 -6.60 10.26
CA GLU A 23 -0.65 -6.48 9.41
C GLU A 23 -0.86 -7.11 8.03
N ALA A 24 -1.67 -8.17 7.93
CA ALA A 24 -2.03 -8.75 6.65
C ALA A 24 -2.82 -7.77 5.77
N GLN A 25 -3.77 -7.03 6.35
CA GLN A 25 -4.52 -5.99 5.65
C GLN A 25 -3.61 -4.84 5.20
N LYS A 26 -2.65 -4.42 6.04
CA LYS A 26 -1.67 -3.38 5.68
C LYS A 26 -0.76 -3.83 4.53
N ARG A 27 -0.24 -5.06 4.58
CA ARG A 27 0.59 -5.64 3.51
C ARG A 27 -0.17 -5.77 2.21
N TYR A 28 -1.43 -6.19 2.27
CA TYR A 28 -2.30 -6.26 1.10
C TYR A 28 -2.51 -4.87 0.50
N ALA A 29 -2.85 -3.88 1.33
CA ALA A 29 -3.00 -2.50 0.89
C ALA A 29 -1.72 -1.95 0.25
N TYR A 30 -0.56 -2.17 0.86
CA TYR A 30 0.73 -1.77 0.29
C TYR A 30 0.95 -2.37 -1.11
N LYS A 31 0.69 -3.67 -1.25
CA LYS A 31 0.91 -4.42 -2.50
C LYS A 31 -0.05 -4.05 -3.64
N HIS A 32 -1.25 -3.56 -3.31
CA HIS A 32 -2.33 -3.44 -4.29
C HIS A 32 -2.81 -2.01 -4.52
N CYS A 33 -2.56 -1.09 -3.59
CA CYS A 33 -2.96 0.31 -3.75
C CYS A 33 -1.87 1.18 -4.38
N PHE A 34 -0.60 0.78 -4.27
CA PHE A 34 0.51 1.61 -4.74
C PHE A 34 1.02 1.17 -6.10
N VAL A 35 1.50 2.15 -6.86
CA VAL A 35 2.39 1.87 -7.99
C VAL A 35 3.74 1.48 -7.42
N HIS A 36 4.27 0.35 -7.88
CA HIS A 36 5.59 -0.12 -7.52
C HIS A 36 6.60 0.31 -8.58
N TYR A 37 7.83 0.59 -8.16
CA TYR A 37 8.79 1.28 -9.00
C TYR A 37 10.14 0.55 -9.08
N PHE A 38 10.84 0.80 -10.17
CA PHE A 38 12.27 0.53 -10.30
C PHE A 38 13.00 1.78 -10.76
N LYS A 39 14.28 1.89 -10.39
CA LYS A 39 15.20 2.89 -10.94
C LYS A 39 16.15 2.25 -11.92
N ARG A 40 16.65 3.05 -12.88
CA ARG A 40 17.76 2.68 -13.74
C ARG A 40 18.90 3.69 -13.59
N ASP A 41 20.12 3.22 -13.38
CA ASP A 41 21.31 4.08 -13.38
C ASP A 41 21.84 4.37 -14.80
N ALA A 42 22.82 5.27 -14.90
CA ALA A 42 23.44 5.62 -16.18
C ALA A 42 24.21 4.45 -16.84
N LYS A 43 24.52 3.38 -16.09
CA LYS A 43 25.18 2.16 -16.60
C LYS A 43 24.16 1.10 -17.05
N GLY A 44 22.86 1.38 -16.94
CA GLY A 44 21.78 0.48 -17.31
C GLY A 44 21.39 -0.54 -16.23
N ASN A 45 21.94 -0.46 -15.01
CA ASN A 45 21.52 -1.33 -13.91
C ASN A 45 20.14 -0.88 -13.42
N CYS A 46 19.25 -1.85 -13.23
CA CYS A 46 17.89 -1.66 -12.74
C CYS A 46 17.79 -2.12 -11.27
N PHE A 47 17.10 -1.36 -10.43
CA PHE A 47 16.96 -1.61 -8.99
C PHE A 47 15.49 -1.59 -8.58
N CYS A 48 15.01 -2.64 -7.94
CA CYS A 48 13.64 -2.72 -7.44
C CYS A 48 13.50 -1.92 -6.14
N LEU A 49 12.56 -0.97 -6.09
CA LEU A 49 12.37 -0.13 -4.90
C LEU A 49 11.56 -0.83 -3.79
N ASP A 50 11.03 -2.02 -4.05
CA ASP A 50 10.33 -2.83 -3.05
C ASP A 50 11.26 -3.80 -2.31
N CYS A 51 12.19 -4.45 -3.03
CA CYS A 51 13.02 -5.52 -2.47
C CYS A 51 14.53 -5.32 -2.60
N GLY A 52 14.98 -4.23 -3.23
CA GLY A 52 16.41 -3.90 -3.40
C GLY A 52 17.17 -4.78 -4.41
N HIS A 53 16.52 -5.79 -5.02
CA HIS A 53 17.16 -6.63 -6.02
C HIS A 53 17.63 -5.79 -7.23
N THR A 54 18.79 -6.14 -7.77
CA THR A 54 19.43 -5.44 -8.89
C THR A 54 19.61 -6.38 -10.08
N TRP A 55 19.30 -5.92 -11.28
CA TRP A 55 19.50 -6.68 -12.53
C TRP A 55 19.88 -5.76 -13.68
N ARG A 56 20.27 -6.31 -14.83
CA ARG A 56 20.41 -5.56 -16.08
C ARG A 56 19.33 -6.00 -17.05
N ASP A 57 18.60 -5.04 -17.58
CA ASP A 57 17.67 -5.29 -18.68
C ASP A 57 18.33 -4.84 -19.99
N LYS A 58 18.15 -5.61 -21.07
CA LYS A 58 18.75 -5.29 -22.37
C LYS A 58 17.96 -4.21 -23.12
N GLU A 59 16.71 -4.01 -22.73
CA GLU A 59 15.77 -3.12 -23.40
C GLU A 59 15.44 -1.90 -22.52
N ASP A 60 15.25 -0.75 -23.15
CA ASP A 60 14.77 0.46 -22.49
C ASP A 60 13.26 0.40 -22.21
N LYS A 61 12.88 -0.48 -21.28
CA LYS A 61 11.48 -0.64 -20.85
C LYS A 61 11.09 0.41 -19.82
N LYS A 62 9.87 0.92 -19.93
CA LYS A 62 9.22 1.77 -18.91
C LYS A 62 8.49 0.96 -17.82
N ASN A 63 8.22 -0.32 -18.08
CA ASN A 63 7.59 -1.24 -17.13
C ASN A 63 8.29 -2.59 -17.20
N CYS A 64 8.46 -3.26 -16.06
CA CYS A 64 9.04 -4.60 -16.01
C CYS A 64 8.47 -5.38 -14.82
N LYS A 65 8.85 -6.65 -14.69
CA LYS A 65 8.57 -7.46 -13.52
C LYS A 65 9.87 -7.70 -12.76
N CYS A 66 9.89 -7.48 -11.46
CA CYS A 66 11.07 -7.81 -10.66
C CYS A 66 11.37 -9.32 -10.77
N PRO A 67 12.59 -9.73 -11.15
CA PRO A 67 12.92 -11.16 -11.24
C PRO A 67 12.99 -11.84 -9.87
N HIS A 68 13.13 -11.08 -8.77
CA HIS A 68 13.20 -11.60 -7.41
C HIS A 68 11.83 -11.63 -6.71
N CYS A 69 11.15 -10.48 -6.56
CA CYS A 69 9.88 -10.43 -5.84
C CYS A 69 8.64 -10.61 -6.73
N GLY A 70 8.80 -10.62 -8.05
CA GLY A 70 7.70 -10.77 -9.00
C GLY A 70 6.76 -9.56 -9.10
N MET A 71 7.05 -8.44 -8.45
CA MET A 71 6.22 -7.23 -8.53
C MET A 71 6.27 -6.61 -9.92
N ASN A 72 5.14 -6.06 -10.40
CA ASN A 72 5.11 -5.25 -11.61
C ASN A 72 5.59 -3.84 -11.27
N LEU A 73 6.67 -3.40 -11.91
CA LEU A 73 7.36 -2.16 -11.61
C LEU A 73 7.27 -1.18 -12.77
N LYS A 74 7.09 0.10 -12.44
CA LYS A 74 7.18 1.23 -13.38
C LYS A 74 8.51 1.96 -13.20
N LEU A 75 9.08 2.46 -14.29
CA LEU A 75 10.33 3.23 -14.25
C LEU A 75 10.11 4.58 -13.54
N GLU A 76 10.90 4.83 -12.50
CA GLU A 76 10.97 6.12 -11.81
C GLU A 76 12.17 6.92 -12.33
N ASN A 77 11.90 7.88 -13.21
CA ASN A 77 12.93 8.72 -13.86
C ASN A 77 13.25 10.01 -13.09
N SER A 78 12.50 10.34 -12.04
CA SER A 78 12.78 11.56 -11.28
C SER A 78 14.02 11.39 -10.41
N ARG A 79 14.72 12.52 -10.19
CA ARG A 79 15.83 12.62 -9.23
C ARG A 79 15.34 12.82 -7.79
N LYS A 80 14.04 12.62 -7.52
CA LYS A 80 13.50 12.74 -6.17
C LYS A 80 14.20 11.71 -5.29
N ARG A 81 14.64 12.15 -4.10
CA ARG A 81 15.26 11.27 -3.10
C ARG A 81 14.22 10.58 -2.23
N THR A 82 13.11 11.25 -2.00
CA THR A 82 11.98 10.74 -1.22
C THR A 82 10.69 11.13 -1.89
N ALA A 83 9.72 10.22 -1.86
CA ALA A 83 8.34 10.51 -2.17
C ALA A 83 7.46 9.81 -1.14
N VAL A 84 6.46 10.53 -0.62
CA VAL A 84 5.46 9.96 0.28
C VAL A 84 4.19 9.82 -0.53
N TYR A 85 3.80 8.58 -0.80
CA TYR A 85 2.51 8.29 -1.40
C TYR A 85 1.52 7.94 -0.30
N LYS A 86 0.29 8.41 -0.46
CA LYS A 86 -0.81 8.17 0.47
C LYS A 86 -1.96 7.55 -0.30
N GLU A 87 -2.39 6.38 0.13
CA GLU A 87 -3.53 5.69 -0.48
C GLU A 87 -4.52 5.29 0.60
N TYR A 88 -5.80 5.28 0.25
CA TYR A 88 -6.85 4.77 1.13
C TYR A 88 -7.15 3.32 0.79
N PHE A 89 -7.16 2.46 1.80
CA PHE A 89 -7.64 1.10 1.68
C PHE A 89 -8.90 0.90 2.51
N CYS A 90 -9.87 0.20 1.92
CA CYS A 90 -11.15 -0.10 2.53
C CYS A 90 -11.26 -1.59 2.83
N VAL A 91 -11.69 -1.93 4.04
CA VAL A 91 -12.07 -3.28 4.41
C VAL A 91 -13.53 -3.29 4.81
N ILE A 92 -14.30 -4.15 4.14
CA ILE A 92 -15.69 -4.43 4.47
C ILE A 92 -15.72 -5.74 5.26
N THR A 93 -16.26 -5.68 6.47
CA THR A 93 -16.44 -6.83 7.36
C THR A 93 -17.84 -6.82 7.94
N THR A 94 -18.23 -7.89 8.62
CA THR A 94 -19.44 -7.91 9.45
C THR A 94 -19.07 -7.92 10.93
N TYR A 95 -19.92 -7.32 11.75
CA TYR A 95 -19.86 -7.44 13.21
C TYR A 95 -21.28 -7.52 13.74
N LYS A 96 -21.64 -8.69 14.27
CA LYS A 96 -23.02 -9.06 14.58
C LYS A 96 -23.94 -8.86 13.35
N GLN A 97 -25.03 -8.13 13.48
CA GLN A 97 -25.99 -7.80 12.42
C GLN A 97 -25.56 -6.62 11.52
N TYR A 98 -24.39 -6.02 11.75
CA TYR A 98 -23.96 -4.82 11.02
C TYR A 98 -22.88 -5.12 10.00
N GLN A 99 -22.96 -4.45 8.86
CA GLN A 99 -21.83 -4.29 7.96
C GLN A 99 -20.94 -3.15 8.46
N VAL A 100 -19.65 -3.42 8.58
CA VAL A 100 -18.65 -2.49 9.07
C VAL A 100 -17.68 -2.18 7.93
N VAL A 101 -17.69 -0.92 7.51
CA VAL A 101 -16.78 -0.38 6.49
C VAL A 101 -15.68 0.40 7.21
N ARG A 102 -14.43 -0.02 7.05
CA ARG A 102 -13.26 0.63 7.66
C ARG A 102 -12.32 1.14 6.58
N PHE A 103 -12.10 2.44 6.57
CA PHE A 103 -11.04 3.07 5.78
C PHE A 103 -9.82 3.28 6.65
N PHE A 104 -8.65 2.96 6.12
CA PHE A 104 -7.40 3.41 6.70
C PHE A 104 -6.48 3.94 5.61
N MET A 105 -5.75 4.99 5.96
CA MET A 105 -4.74 5.60 5.11
C MET A 105 -3.43 4.84 5.29
N VAL A 106 -2.87 4.37 4.19
CA VAL A 106 -1.53 3.78 4.15
C VAL A 106 -0.58 4.82 3.58
N ASN A 107 0.55 5.01 4.25
CA ASN A 107 1.60 5.91 3.81
C ASN A 107 2.84 5.09 3.49
N THR A 108 3.46 5.35 2.34
CA THR A 108 4.69 4.65 1.94
C THR A 108 5.78 5.68 1.66
N PRO A 109 6.82 5.73 2.49
CA PRO A 109 8.02 6.46 2.13
C PRO A 109 8.78 5.63 1.10
N LEU A 110 8.70 6.01 -0.16
CA LEU A 110 9.63 5.50 -1.17
C LEU A 110 10.94 6.25 -0.99
N ILE A 111 11.91 5.57 -0.37
CA ILE A 111 13.31 6.01 -0.35
C ILE A 111 13.89 5.62 -1.70
N ILE A 112 14.18 6.63 -2.51
CA ILE A 112 14.61 6.45 -3.88
C ILE A 112 16.13 6.68 -3.89
N SER A 113 16.89 5.79 -3.25
CA SER A 113 18.36 5.84 -3.19
C SER A 113 19.00 5.61 -4.55
#